data_AF-A0A7T8JTJ0-F1
#
_entry.id   AF-A0A7T8JTJ0-F1
#
_cell.length_a   1.000
_cell.length_b   1.000
_cell.length_c   1.000
_cell.angle_alpha   90.00
_cell.angle_beta   90.00
_cell.angle_gamma   90.00
#
_symmetry.space_group_name_H-M   'P 1'
#
loop_
_entity.id
_entity.type
_entity.pdbx_description
1 polymer ?
#
loop_
_entity_poly.entity_id
_entity_poly.type
_entity_poly.pdbx_seq_one_letter_code
_entity_poly.pdbx_strand_id
1 'polypeptide(L)' 'MIHLGKDYPKDPSSFQRKCHDAFTRNKDLSDPKEIEACISKGQYIVKELEAMYNLKKYRTLKRRYYDEKL' A
#
# COMPACT_ATOMS: atom_id res chain seq x y z
N MET A 1 5.89 4.95 -4.49
CA MET A 1 5.16 3.72 -4.07
C MET A 1 6.06 2.58 -3.64
N ILE A 2 7.18 2.28 -4.32
CA ILE A 2 8.01 1.10 -4.02
C ILE A 2 8.48 1.02 -2.55
N HIS A 3 8.75 2.15 -1.89
CA HIS A 3 9.14 2.18 -0.48
C HIS A 3 8.07 1.68 0.50
N LEU A 4 6.78 1.69 0.12
CA LEU A 4 5.66 1.21 0.96
C LEU A 4 5.60 -0.33 1.01
N GLY A 5 6.32 -1.02 0.12
CA GLY A 5 6.34 -2.49 0.07
C GLY A 5 7.04 -3.14 1.27
N LYS A 6 7.83 -2.39 2.05
CA LYS A 6 8.58 -2.93 3.20
C LYS A 6 7.68 -3.44 4.33
N ASP A 7 6.52 -2.82 4.50
CA ASP A 7 5.54 -3.16 5.53
C ASP A 7 4.38 -4.01 5.00
N TYR A 8 4.44 -4.40 3.73
CA TYR A 8 3.43 -5.27 3.13
C TYR A 8 3.44 -6.64 3.82
N PRO A 9 2.28 -7.21 4.19
CA PRO A 9 2.23 -8.46 4.94
C PRO A 9 2.76 -9.69 4.16
N LYS A 10 2.93 -9.57 2.84
CA LYS A 10 3.55 -10.59 1.99
C LYS A 10 4.93 -10.11 1.50
N ASP A 11 5.65 -10.99 0.81
CA ASP A 11 6.93 -10.69 0.20
C ASP A 11 6.95 -9.32 -0.53
N PRO A 12 7.83 -8.38 -0.11
CA PRO A 12 7.97 -7.07 -0.73
C PRO A 12 8.21 -7.12 -2.24
N SER A 13 8.87 -8.16 -2.74
CA SER A 13 9.10 -8.37 -4.17
C SER A 13 7.79 -8.55 -4.95
N SER A 14 6.80 -9.23 -4.37
CA SER A 14 5.48 -9.39 -4.97
C SER A 14 4.74 -8.05 -5.13
N PHE A 15 4.88 -7.15 -4.16
CA PHE A 15 4.30 -5.81 -4.24
C PHE A 15 4.96 -4.98 -5.33
N GLN A 16 6.29 -4.99 -5.40
CA GLN A 16 7.05 -4.30 -6.45
C GLN A 16 6.67 -4.78 -7.84
N ARG A 17 6.57 -6.11 -8.04
CA ARG A 17 6.13 -6.71 -9.30
C ARG A 17 4.72 -6.26 -9.68
N LYS A 18 3.77 -6.25 -8.74
CA LYS A 18 2.39 -5.78 -9.01
C LYS A 18 2.34 -4.32 -9.40
N CYS A 19 3.13 -3.46 -8.76
CA CYS A 19 3.23 -2.05 -9.16
C CYS A 19 3.79 -1.96 -10.58
N HIS A 20 4.90 -2.63 -10.86
CA HIS A 20 5.51 -2.64 -12.19
C HIS A 20 4.51 -3.10 -13.26
N ASP A 21 3.86 -4.25 -13.07
CA ASP A 21 2.87 -4.79 -14.01
C ASP A 21 1.70 -3.83 -14.24
N ALA A 22 1.24 -3.12 -13.21
CA ALA A 22 0.18 -2.13 -13.33
C ALA A 22 0.60 -0.92 -14.17
N PHE A 23 1.83 -0.41 -13.99
CA PHE A 23 2.37 0.66 -14.82
C PHE A 23 2.64 0.20 -16.26
N THR A 24 3.19 -1.01 -16.45
CA THR A 24 3.45 -1.57 -17.78
C THR A 24 2.17 -1.79 -18.58
N ARG A 25 1.10 -2.30 -17.95
CA ARG A 25 -0.20 -2.50 -18.63
C ARG A 25 -0.83 -1.19 -19.09
N ASN A 26 -0.56 -0.11 -18.36
CA ASN A 26 -1.15 1.21 -18.56
C ASN A 26 -0.22 2.16 -19.35
N LYS A 27 0.88 1.66 -19.93
CA LYS A 27 1.93 2.48 -20.56
C LYS A 27 1.47 3.21 -21.83
N ASP A 28 0.53 2.62 -22.57
CA ASP A 28 0.07 3.11 -23.89
C ASP A 28 -1.21 3.97 -23.77
N LEU A 29 -1.65 4.26 -22.54
CA LEU A 29 -2.82 5.12 -22.28
C LEU A 29 -2.55 6.55 -22.73
N SER A 30 -3.42 7.05 -23.61
CA SER A 30 -3.32 8.39 -24.19
C SER A 30 -4.46 9.33 -23.76
N ASP A 31 -5.55 8.80 -23.21
CA ASP A 31 -6.67 9.61 -22.70
C ASP A 31 -6.30 10.21 -21.32
N PRO A 32 -6.27 11.55 -21.18
CA PRO A 32 -6.03 12.22 -19.90
C PRO A 32 -6.94 11.75 -18.76
N LYS A 33 -8.20 11.44 -19.03
CA LYS A 33 -9.16 11.02 -17.99
C LYS A 33 -8.84 9.65 -17.43
N GLU A 34 -8.43 8.72 -18.28
CA GLU A 34 -8.07 7.37 -17.87
C GLU A 34 -6.74 7.36 -17.09
N ILE A 35 -5.81 8.24 -17.46
CA ILE A 35 -4.55 8.45 -16.73
C ILE A 35 -4.86 8.97 -15.32
N GLU A 36 -5.71 9.98 -15.19
CA GLU A 36 -6.10 10.54 -13.88
C GLU A 36 -6.80 9.49 -13.01
N ALA A 37 -7.69 8.68 -13.58
CA ALA A 37 -8.34 7.57 -12.87
C ALA A 37 -7.32 6.54 -12.37
N CYS A 38 -6.31 6.20 -13.17
CA CYS A 38 -5.23 5.28 -12.76
C CYS A 38 -4.37 5.86 -11.63
N ILE A 39 -4.06 7.16 -11.69
CA ILE A 39 -3.31 7.86 -10.64
C ILE A 39 -4.12 7.90 -9.34
N SER A 40 -5.40 8.25 -9.40
CA SER A 40 -6.32 8.29 -8.26
C SER A 40 -6.43 6.92 -7.58
N LYS A 41 -6.57 5.84 -8.37
CA LYS A 41 -6.54 4.47 -7.86
C LYS A 41 -5.23 4.14 -7.16
N GLY A 42 -4.10 4.58 -7.72
CA GLY A 42 -2.79 4.44 -7.11
C GLY A 42 -2.70 5.14 -5.74
N GLN A 43 -3.19 6.37 -5.64
CA GLN A 43 -3.22 7.14 -4.39
C GLN A 43 -4.13 6.50 -3.33
N TYR A 44 -5.25 5.91 -3.75
CA TYR A 44 -6.13 5.17 -2.84
C TYR A 44 -5.41 3.99 -2.20
N ILE A 45 -4.71 3.17 -3.01
CA ILE A 45 -3.96 2.01 -2.52
C ILE A 45 -2.86 2.45 -1.53
N VAL A 46 -2.20 3.59 -1.77
CA VAL A 46 -1.21 4.14 -0.83
C VAL A 46 -1.84 4.42 0.53
N LYS A 47 -3.00 5.09 0.57
CA LYS A 47 -3.71 5.41 1.81
C LYS A 47 -4.14 4.15 2.57
N GLU A 48 -4.60 3.11 1.86
CA GLU A 48 -4.94 1.83 2.48
C GLU A 48 -3.74 1.17 3.14
N LEU A 49 -2.58 1.17 2.47
CA LEU A 49 -1.33 0.62 3.03
C LEU A 49 -0.88 1.38 4.28
N GLU A 50 -0.95 2.72 4.25
CA GLU A 50 -0.64 3.56 5.41
C GLU A 50 -1.60 3.28 6.59
N ALA A 51 -2.89 3.12 6.31
CA ALA A 51 -3.88 2.76 7.33
C ALA A 51 -3.59 1.39 7.95
N MET A 52 -3.27 0.38 7.13
CA MET A 52 -2.89 -0.95 7.61
C MET A 52 -1.63 -0.92 8.48
N TYR A 53 -0.62 -0.14 8.08
CA TYR A 53 0.59 0.06 8.86
C TYR A 53 0.28 0.67 10.23
N ASN A 54 -0.49 1.76 10.26
CA ASN A 54 -0.90 2.43 11.49
C ASN A 54 -1.70 1.49 12.40
N LEU A 55 -2.60 0.68 11.83
CA LEU A 55 -3.39 -0.30 12.59
C LEU A 55 -2.51 -1.39 13.20
N LYS A 56 -1.55 -1.93 12.45
CA LYS A 56 -0.58 -2.93 12.94
C LYS A 56 0.26 -2.36 14.09
N LYS A 57 0.74 -1.12 13.94
CA LYS A 57 1.49 -0.40 14.98
C LYS A 57 0.64 -0.21 16.24
N TYR A 58 -0.60 0.27 16.08
CA TYR A 58 -1.54 0.42 17.20
C TYR A 58 -1.80 -0.90 17.92
N ARG A 59 -2.10 -1.98 17.20
CA ARG A 59 -2.32 -3.32 17.79
C ARG A 59 -1.10 -3.80 18.58
N THR A 60 0.11 -3.58 18.05
CA THR A 60 1.36 -3.97 18.71
C THR A 60 1.59 -3.17 20.00
N LEU A 61 1.37 -1.86 19.97
CA LEU A 61 1.47 -1.00 21.15
C LEU A 61 0.41 -1.36 22.19
N LYS A 62 -0.84 -1.56 21.77
CA LYS A 62 -1.94 -1.94 22.67
C LYS A 62 -1.59 -3.21 23.44
N ARG A 63 -1.16 -4.26 22.73
CA ARG A 63 -0.76 -5.53 23.37
C ARG A 63 0.39 -5.35 24.38
N ARG A 64 1.42 -4.58 24.02
CA ARG A 64 2.60 -4.39 24.89
C ARG A 64 2.30 -3.59 26.16
N TYR A 65 1.45 -2.58 26.07
CA TYR A 65 1.25 -1.64 27.18
C TYR A 65 -0.03 -1.89 27.99
N TYR A 66 -1.00 -2.63 27.45
CA TYR A 66 -2.31 -2.81 28.09
C TYR A 66 -2.64 -4.27 28.44
N ASP A 67 -2.00 -5.28 27.83
CA ASP A 67 -2.32 -6.69 28.14
C ASP A 67 -1.53 -7.23 29.35
N GLU A 68 -0.44 -6.58 29.79
CA GLU A 68 0.31 -6.94 31.02
C GLU A 68 -0.34 -6.43 32.32
N LYS A 69 -1.43 -5.65 32.24
CA LYS A 69 -2.06 -4.99 33.40
C LYS A 69 -3.46 -5.51 33.76
N LEU A 70 -3.83 -6.71 33.35
CA LEU A 70 -5.07 -7.38 33.80
C LEU A 70 -4.76 -8.65 34.58
#